data_AF-A0A966U1H3-F1
#
_entry.id   AF-A0A966U1H3-F1
#
_cell.length_a   1.000
_cell.length_b   1.000
_cell.length_c   1.000
_cell.angle_alpha   90.00
_cell.angle_beta   90.00
_cell.angle_gamma   90.00
#
_symmetry.space_group_name_H-M   'P 1'
#
loop_
_entity.id
_entity.type
_entity.pdbx_description
1 polymer ?
#
loop_
_entity_poly.entity_id
_entity_poly.type
_entity_poly.pdbx_seq_one_letter_code
_entity_poly.pdbx_strand_id
1 'polypeptide(L)'
;GEVLKTFPHIEDMLNFVYTGSQPFVSAGLVVYGDPSREGGAHAPLSYNGNAMPSQGEKWGGGLTDYEILGVVCHERYAIGGADPKSEQWAAEYATWCSEDSEIFAALEAGTVDFDTLAETFKMLETAPRPVGTEPRPAGK
;
A
#
# COMPACT_ATOMS: atom_id res chain seq x y z
N GLY A 1 12.30 -7.40 -6.76
CA GLY A 1 12.61 -6.00 -6.44
C GLY A 1 12.47 -5.84 -4.95
N GLU A 2 13.24 -4.97 -4.33
CA GLU A 2 13.15 -4.76 -2.87
C GLU A 2 11.91 -3.91 -2.57
N VAL A 3 10.83 -4.57 -2.16
CA VAL A 3 9.51 -3.97 -1.86
C VAL A 3 9.65 -2.86 -0.81
N LEU A 4 10.40 -3.10 0.26
CA LEU A 4 10.58 -2.13 1.35
C LEU A 4 11.33 -0.86 0.93
N LYS A 5 12.27 -0.97 -0.01
CA LYS A 5 12.95 0.21 -0.58
C LYS A 5 12.06 0.97 -1.56
N THR A 6 11.12 0.27 -2.20
CA THR A 6 10.19 0.87 -3.15
C THR A 6 9.04 1.55 -2.43
N PHE A 7 8.51 0.91 -1.40
CA PHE A 7 7.42 1.42 -0.58
C PHE A 7 7.86 1.42 0.89
N PRO A 8 8.57 2.45 1.35
CA PRO A 8 8.93 2.58 2.76
C PRO A 8 7.69 2.58 3.66
N HIS A 9 6.59 3.18 3.16
CA HIS A 9 5.30 3.22 3.82
C HIS A 9 4.34 2.24 3.15
N ILE A 10 3.68 1.40 3.94
CA ILE A 10 2.71 0.41 3.45
C ILE A 10 1.57 1.05 2.65
N GLU A 11 1.13 2.26 2.99
CA GLU A 11 0.04 2.97 2.33
C GLU A 11 0.33 3.25 0.85
N ASP A 12 1.59 3.52 0.50
CA ASP A 12 1.99 3.76 -0.89
C ASP A 12 1.94 2.46 -1.71
N MET A 13 2.25 1.32 -1.08
CA MET A 13 2.09 0.01 -1.70
C MET A 13 0.61 -0.34 -1.88
N LEU A 14 -0.21 -0.12 -0.86
CA LEU A 14 -1.66 -0.35 -0.90
C LEU A 14 -2.29 0.46 -2.04
N ASN A 15 -1.98 1.75 -2.15
CA ASN A 15 -2.49 2.60 -3.24
C ASN A 15 -2.04 2.07 -4.61
N PHE A 16 -0.75 1.74 -4.78
CA PHE A 16 -0.25 1.26 -6.06
C PHE A 16 -0.85 -0.11 -6.46
N VAL A 17 -1.04 -1.03 -5.51
CA VAL A 17 -1.70 -2.33 -5.75
C VAL A 17 -3.18 -2.13 -6.09
N TYR A 18 -3.86 -1.22 -5.39
CA TYR A 18 -5.26 -0.88 -5.66
C TYR A 18 -5.43 -0.35 -7.09
N THR A 19 -4.66 0.67 -7.47
CA THR A 19 -4.85 1.36 -8.76
C THR A 19 -4.17 0.65 -9.92
N GLY A 20 -3.07 -0.08 -9.68
CA GLY A 20 -2.17 -0.50 -10.74
C GLY A 20 -1.44 0.67 -11.40
N SER A 21 -0.68 0.34 -12.45
CA SER A 21 0.29 1.29 -13.05
C SER A 21 -0.29 2.22 -14.13
N GLN A 22 -1.33 1.80 -14.87
CA GLN A 22 -1.93 2.63 -15.93
C GLN A 22 -2.62 3.89 -15.40
N PRO A 23 -3.35 3.85 -14.26
CA PRO A 23 -3.89 5.06 -13.66
C PRO A 23 -2.84 6.07 -13.23
N PHE A 24 -1.67 5.61 -12.73
CA PHE A 24 -0.54 6.49 -12.43
C PHE A 24 -0.05 7.23 -13.69
N VAL A 25 0.12 6.53 -14.81
CA VAL A 25 0.47 7.14 -16.10
C VAL A 25 -0.58 8.17 -16.53
N SER A 26 -1.85 7.81 -16.42
CA SER A 26 -2.98 8.66 -16.82
C SER A 26 -3.07 9.94 -15.98
N ALA A 27 -2.67 9.87 -14.71
CA ALA A 27 -2.58 11.01 -13.80
C ALA A 27 -1.29 11.84 -13.99
N GLY A 28 -0.41 11.48 -14.93
CA GLY A 28 0.88 12.16 -15.15
C GLY A 28 1.91 11.89 -14.06
N LEU A 29 1.72 10.85 -13.24
CA LEU A 29 2.67 10.44 -12.21
C LEU A 29 3.77 9.58 -12.82
N VAL A 30 4.99 10.09 -12.77
CA VAL A 30 6.16 9.44 -13.38
C VAL A 30 6.90 8.49 -12.44
N VAL A 31 6.55 8.50 -11.15
CA VAL A 31 7.14 7.66 -10.11
C VAL A 31 6.03 7.09 -9.23
N TYR A 32 6.18 5.84 -8.82
CA TYR A 32 5.44 5.25 -7.71
C TYR A 32 6.41 4.84 -6.60
N GLY A 33 5.94 4.90 -5.34
CA GLY A 33 6.81 4.64 -4.19
C GLY A 33 7.89 5.72 -4.01
N ASP A 34 9.02 5.35 -3.42
CA ASP A 34 10.08 6.29 -3.03
C ASP A 34 10.85 6.86 -4.25
N PRO A 35 10.77 8.17 -4.52
CA PRO A 35 11.57 8.81 -5.57
C PRO A 35 13.06 8.86 -5.26
N SER A 36 13.45 8.66 -3.99
CA SER A 36 14.83 8.68 -3.51
C SER A 36 15.41 7.27 -3.33
N ARG A 37 14.70 6.24 -3.79
CA ARG A 37 15.08 4.84 -3.66
C ARG A 37 16.51 4.62 -4.16
N GLU A 38 17.32 3.93 -3.35
CA GLU A 38 18.66 3.50 -3.76
C GLU A 38 18.60 2.59 -5.00
N GLY A 39 19.37 2.93 -6.03
CA GLY A 39 19.30 2.28 -7.35
C GLY A 39 18.23 2.87 -8.28
N GLY A 40 17.57 3.96 -7.87
CA GLY A 40 16.65 4.74 -8.69
C GLY A 40 15.18 4.51 -8.34
N ALA A 41 14.39 5.57 -8.54
CA ALA A 41 12.94 5.56 -8.43
C ALA A 41 12.31 4.59 -9.44
N HIS A 42 11.22 3.95 -9.04
CA HIS A 42 10.46 3.13 -9.97
C HIS A 42 9.43 3.97 -10.73
N ALA A 43 9.37 3.75 -12.04
CA ALA A 43 8.42 4.40 -12.93
C ALA A 43 7.31 3.43 -13.38
N PRO A 44 6.06 3.88 -13.56
CA PRO A 44 5.03 3.04 -14.16
C PRO A 44 5.47 2.47 -15.51
N LEU A 45 5.06 1.24 -15.82
CA LEU A 45 5.39 0.53 -17.06
C LEU A 45 6.90 0.27 -17.27
N SER A 46 7.74 0.41 -16.24
CA SER A 46 9.20 0.23 -16.37
C SER A 46 9.62 -1.18 -16.78
N TYR A 47 8.77 -2.19 -16.51
CA TYR A 47 9.02 -3.57 -16.91
C TYR A 47 8.47 -3.83 -18.32
N ASN A 48 9.30 -3.61 -19.34
CA ASN A 48 8.99 -3.87 -20.75
C ASN A 48 7.73 -3.15 -21.27
N GLY A 49 7.33 -2.03 -20.68
CA GLY A 49 6.09 -1.32 -21.05
C GLY A 49 4.81 -2.00 -20.54
N ASN A 50 4.91 -3.12 -19.83
CA ASN A 50 3.74 -3.84 -19.34
C ASN A 50 3.15 -3.17 -18.10
N ALA A 51 1.82 -3.09 -18.10
CA ALA A 51 1.09 -2.61 -16.95
C ALA A 51 1.08 -3.63 -15.83
N MET A 52 1.44 -3.22 -14.62
CA MET A 52 0.93 -3.88 -13.42
C MET A 52 -0.60 -3.66 -13.38
N PRO A 53 -1.40 -4.73 -13.30
CA PRO A 53 -2.86 -4.65 -13.26
C PRO A 53 -3.35 -4.09 -11.92
N SER A 54 -4.44 -3.32 -11.98
CA SER A 54 -5.23 -2.89 -10.83
C SER A 54 -5.83 -4.09 -10.10
N GLN A 55 -5.86 -4.03 -8.77
CA GLN A 55 -6.58 -5.01 -7.94
C GLN A 55 -7.86 -4.44 -7.33
N GLY A 56 -7.96 -3.12 -7.18
CA GLY A 56 -9.13 -2.46 -6.63
C GLY A 56 -10.29 -2.35 -7.62
N GLU A 57 -11.51 -2.50 -7.11
CA GLU A 57 -12.76 -2.52 -7.88
C GLU A 57 -12.93 -1.31 -8.81
N LYS A 58 -12.61 -0.11 -8.32
CA LYS A 58 -12.75 1.15 -9.07
C LYS A 58 -11.95 1.18 -10.37
N TRP A 59 -10.86 0.40 -10.43
CA TRP A 59 -9.98 0.30 -11.59
C TRP A 59 -10.13 -1.05 -12.31
N GLY A 60 -11.23 -1.77 -12.10
CA GLY A 60 -11.55 -3.03 -12.77
C GLY A 60 -10.85 -4.26 -12.17
N GLY A 61 -10.26 -4.12 -10.99
CA GLY A 61 -9.78 -5.27 -10.21
C GLY A 61 -10.90 -5.96 -9.45
N GLY A 62 -10.61 -7.11 -8.85
CA GLY A 62 -11.60 -7.97 -8.19
C GLY A 62 -11.37 -8.17 -6.69
N LEU A 63 -10.38 -7.51 -6.10
CA LEU A 63 -10.07 -7.63 -4.68
C LEU A 63 -10.73 -6.52 -3.88
N THR A 64 -11.23 -6.89 -2.70
CA THR A 64 -11.62 -5.94 -1.65
C THR A 64 -10.40 -5.26 -1.04
N ASP A 65 -10.59 -4.12 -0.36
CA ASP A 65 -9.52 -3.42 0.35
C ASP A 65 -8.86 -4.30 1.42
N TYR A 66 -9.66 -5.15 2.07
CA TYR A 66 -9.18 -6.19 3.00
C TYR A 66 -8.26 -7.20 2.32
N GLU A 67 -8.66 -7.76 1.18
CA GLU A 67 -7.83 -8.73 0.45
C GLU A 67 -6.55 -8.07 -0.07
N ILE A 68 -6.62 -6.81 -0.52
CA ILE A 68 -5.43 -6.03 -0.91
C ILE A 68 -4.49 -5.85 0.29
N LEU A 69 -5.02 -5.49 1.46
CA LEU A 69 -4.23 -5.42 2.69
C LEU A 69 -3.58 -6.77 3.02
N GLY A 70 -4.32 -7.87 2.94
CA GLY A 70 -3.79 -9.22 3.17
C GLY A 70 -2.63 -9.58 2.23
N VAL A 71 -2.78 -9.32 0.94
CA VAL A 71 -1.72 -9.54 -0.06
C VAL A 71 -0.50 -8.67 0.23
N VAL A 72 -0.70 -7.39 0.56
CA VAL A 72 0.40 -6.47 0.88
C VAL A 72 1.13 -6.88 2.17
N CYS A 73 0.40 -7.28 3.21
CA CYS A 73 0.98 -7.81 4.45
C CYS A 73 1.81 -9.06 4.17
N HIS A 74 1.30 -9.99 3.36
CA HIS A 74 2.05 -11.19 2.97
C HIS A 74 3.33 -10.83 2.19
N GLU A 75 3.22 -9.98 1.17
CA GLU A 75 4.35 -9.57 0.35
C GLU A 75 5.41 -8.82 1.19
N ARG A 76 5.03 -7.97 2.14
CA ARG A 76 5.99 -7.24 2.99
C ARG A 76 6.68 -8.13 4.03
N TYR A 77 5.90 -8.91 4.79
CA TYR A 77 6.38 -9.59 6.00
C TYR A 77 6.76 -11.07 5.79
N ALA A 78 6.22 -11.73 4.76
CA ALA A 78 6.61 -13.11 4.44
C ALA A 78 7.70 -13.19 3.36
N ILE A 79 7.71 -12.25 2.41
CA ILE A 79 8.58 -12.29 1.22
C ILE A 79 9.57 -11.12 1.18
N GLY A 80 9.10 -9.91 1.51
CA GLY A 80 9.81 -8.64 1.31
C GLY A 80 10.88 -8.32 2.36
N GLY A 81 10.97 -9.12 3.42
CA GLY A 81 12.02 -9.05 4.43
C GLY A 81 11.72 -8.13 5.61
N ALA A 82 10.49 -7.62 5.77
CA ALA A 82 10.12 -6.89 6.97
C ALA A 82 9.96 -7.87 8.13
N ASP A 83 10.70 -7.66 9.22
CA ASP A 83 10.58 -8.50 10.43
C ASP A 83 9.54 -7.90 11.38
N PRO A 84 8.39 -8.56 11.61
CA PRO A 84 7.32 -8.05 12.47
C PRO A 84 7.72 -7.91 13.94
N LYS A 85 8.88 -8.43 14.34
CA LYS A 85 9.44 -8.32 15.70
C LYS A 85 10.55 -7.29 15.83
N SER A 86 10.96 -6.67 14.73
CA SER A 86 12.00 -5.66 14.73
C SER A 86 11.48 -4.30 15.18
N GLU A 87 12.34 -3.49 15.81
CA GLU A 87 11.99 -2.10 16.20
C GLU A 87 11.52 -1.27 15.00
N GLN A 88 12.05 -1.55 13.80
CA GLN A 88 11.70 -0.82 12.59
C GLN A 88 10.28 -1.12 12.10
N TRP A 89 9.81 -2.37 12.19
CA TRP A 89 8.58 -2.81 11.50
C TRP A 89 7.48 -3.30 12.43
N ALA A 90 7.75 -3.49 13.72
CA ALA A 90 6.76 -3.99 14.67
C ALA A 90 5.54 -3.07 14.81
N ALA A 91 5.74 -1.75 14.80
CA ALA A 91 4.62 -0.79 14.89
C ALA A 91 3.73 -0.81 13.63
N GLU A 92 4.34 -0.82 12.43
CA GLU A 92 3.59 -0.97 11.16
C GLU A 92 2.83 -2.30 11.16
N TYR A 93 3.48 -3.40 11.57
CA TYR A 93 2.87 -4.72 11.60
C TYR A 93 1.68 -4.76 12.57
N ALA A 94 1.86 -4.26 13.80
CA ALA A 94 0.81 -4.22 14.81
C ALA A 94 -0.39 -3.41 14.31
N THR A 95 -0.13 -2.28 13.64
CA THR A 95 -1.15 -1.36 13.13
C THR A 95 -1.92 -1.93 11.95
N TRP A 96 -1.27 -2.66 11.04
CA TRP A 96 -1.86 -3.04 9.75
C TRP A 96 -2.10 -4.54 9.54
N CYS A 97 -1.24 -5.41 10.08
CA CYS A 97 -1.13 -6.81 9.66
C CYS A 97 -1.30 -7.83 10.79
N SER A 98 -1.37 -7.37 12.05
CA SER A 98 -1.56 -8.24 13.20
C SER A 98 -3.01 -8.69 13.35
N GLU A 99 -3.24 -9.82 14.03
CA GLU A 99 -4.59 -10.30 14.35
C GLU A 99 -5.37 -9.31 15.25
N ASP A 100 -4.65 -8.50 16.02
CA ASP A 100 -5.22 -7.47 16.91
C ASP A 100 -5.35 -6.10 16.22
N SER A 101 -5.03 -5.98 14.93
CA SER A 101 -5.11 -4.72 14.20
C SER A 101 -6.55 -4.26 14.04
N GLU A 102 -6.86 -3.08 14.60
CA GLU A 102 -8.16 -2.43 14.42
C GLU A 102 -8.46 -2.10 12.95
N ILE A 103 -7.43 -1.73 12.18
CA ILE A 103 -7.56 -1.44 10.74
C ILE A 103 -7.91 -2.72 9.98
N PHE A 104 -7.18 -3.80 10.23
CA PHE A 104 -7.40 -5.09 9.57
C PHE A 104 -8.82 -5.60 9.82
N ALA A 105 -9.25 -5.60 11.08
CA ALA A 105 -10.60 -6.02 11.47
C ALA A 105 -11.69 -5.12 10.86
N ALA A 106 -11.48 -3.81 10.80
CA ALA A 106 -12.46 -2.88 10.25
C ALA A 106 -12.62 -3.02 8.72
N LEU A 107 -11.52 -3.28 8.00
CA LEU A 107 -11.54 -3.58 6.57
C LEU A 107 -12.18 -4.93 6.29
N GLU A 108 -11.90 -5.97 7.10
CA GLU A 108 -12.54 -7.28 7.00
C GLU A 108 -14.07 -7.18 7.18
N ALA A 109 -14.49 -6.37 8.14
CA ALA A 109 -15.91 -6.10 8.40
C ALA A 109 -16.56 -5.16 7.36
N GLY A 110 -15.78 -4.56 6.44
CA GLY A 110 -16.27 -3.59 5.47
C GLY A 110 -16.81 -2.30 6.08
N THR A 111 -16.36 -1.95 7.29
CA THR A 111 -16.81 -0.75 8.03
C THR A 111 -16.03 0.51 7.67
N VAL A 112 -14.86 0.33 7.06
CA VAL A 112 -14.02 1.37 6.45
C VAL A 112 -13.50 0.88 5.10
N ASP A 113 -12.96 1.79 4.33
CA ASP A 113 -12.27 1.56 3.06
C ASP A 113 -10.98 2.40 2.99
N PHE A 114 -10.22 2.29 1.90
CA PHE A 114 -8.99 3.06 1.69
C PHE A 114 -9.21 4.57 1.59
N ASP A 115 -10.43 5.05 1.32
CA ASP A 115 -10.75 6.49 1.29
C ASP A 115 -11.08 7.04 2.70
N THR A 116 -11.53 6.19 3.63
CA THR A 116 -12.07 6.61 4.94
C THR A 116 -11.26 6.17 6.16
N LEU A 117 -10.41 5.14 6.05
CA LEU A 117 -9.69 4.58 7.20
C LEU A 117 -8.79 5.61 7.90
N ALA A 118 -8.14 6.51 7.15
CA ALA A 118 -7.17 7.44 7.73
C ALA A 118 -7.84 8.42 8.71
N GLU A 119 -9.04 8.91 8.36
CA GLU A 119 -9.81 9.77 9.26
C GLU A 119 -10.41 9.00 10.44
N THR A 120 -10.80 7.74 10.21
CA THR A 120 -11.37 6.88 11.26
C THR A 120 -10.34 6.56 12.34
N PHE A 121 -9.10 6.29 11.93
CA PHE A 121 -8.02 5.84 12.81
C PHE A 121 -6.98 6.92 13.14
N LYS A 122 -7.28 8.20 12.90
CA LYS A 122 -6.36 9.31 13.18
C LYS A 122 -5.94 9.47 14.64
N MET A 123 -6.65 8.81 15.56
CA MET A 123 -6.39 8.85 17.00
C MET A 123 -5.55 7.66 17.49
N LEU A 124 -5.16 6.73 16.61
CA LEU A 124 -4.21 5.67 16.96
C LEU A 124 -2.83 6.27 17.26
N GLU A 125 -2.07 5.59 18.12
CA GLU A 125 -0.68 5.98 18.44
C GLU A 125 0.18 6.08 17.17
N THR A 126 -0.01 5.13 16.26
CA THR A 126 0.52 5.17 14.89
C THR A 126 -0.65 5.38 13.93
N ALA A 127 -1.07 6.63 13.76
CA ALA A 127 -2.15 6.97 12.84
C ALA A 127 -1.76 6.62 11.39
N PRO A 128 -2.63 5.91 10.64
CA PRO A 128 -2.36 5.59 9.25
C PRO A 128 -2.43 6.83 8.36
N ARG A 129 -1.58 6.87 7.33
CA ARG A 129 -1.66 7.90 6.29
C ARG A 129 -2.84 7.59 5.35
N PRO A 130 -3.34 8.59 4.59
CA PRO A 130 -4.33 8.32 3.55
C PRO A 130 -3.80 7.31 2.53
N VAL A 131 -4.53 6.20 2.33
CA VAL A 131 -4.25 5.26 1.23
C VAL A 131 -4.87 5.82 -0.05
N GLY A 132 -6.19 6.01 -0.05
CA GLY A 132 -6.97 6.53 -1.17
C GLY A 132 -7.14 5.55 -2.32
N THR A 133 -8.21 5.73 -3.10
CA THR A 133 -8.54 4.91 -4.28
C THR A 133 -8.10 5.53 -5.61
N GLU A 134 -7.56 6.76 -5.58
CA GLU A 134 -7.01 7.46 -6.74
C GLU A 134 -5.47 7.36 -6.76
N PRO A 135 -4.84 7.33 -7.95
CA PRO A 135 -3.39 7.32 -8.05
C PRO A 135 -2.80 8.61 -7.45
N ARG A 136 -1.83 8.47 -6.56
CA ARG A 136 -1.19 9.60 -5.88
C ARG A 136 0.33 9.45 -5.81
N PRO A 137 1.08 10.57 -5.68
CA PRO A 137 2.48 10.49 -5.28
C PRO A 137 2.63 9.75 -3.95
N ALA A 138 3.79 9.14 -3.74
CA ALA A 138 4.15 8.59 -2.43
C ALA A 138 4.09 9.68 -1.35
N GLY A 139 3.54 9.33 -0.19
CA GLY A 139 3.47 10.24 0.94
C GLY A 139 4.85 10.44 1.55
N LYS A 140 5.26 11.70 1.77
CA LYS A 140 6.45 12.00 2.58
C LYS A 140 6.10 11.87 4.06
#